data_AF-A0A367VZZ1-F1
#
_entry.id   AF-A0A367VZZ1-F1
#
_cell.length_a   1.000
_cell.length_b   1.000
_cell.length_c   1.000
_cell.angle_alpha   90.00
_cell.angle_beta   90.00
_cell.angle_gamma   90.00
#
_symmetry.space_group_name_H-M   'P 1'
#
loop_
_entity.id
_entity.type
_entity.pdbx_description
1 polymer ?
#
loop_
_entity_poly.entity_id
_entity_poly.type
_entity_poly.pdbx_seq_one_letter_code
_entity_poly.pdbx_strand_id
1 'polypeptide(L)'
;MAGFWSMVGLVIKSLITGNDTSGDLSEPAHEGAQDDEPICLYAIARFDRPDTSGQGGFGASDPVVEKVSRSLLDIPESQSVLLDQLFAPNPDAVDDYQAMREAQLNVLNMGHRVDADAVFWGRKNAVGGFDLHLVSDALASSLYDLMLPLTHSFRAVDHPDIAQFLKILLAAQLVFKSRGGEQRLLQIARLATHLEDIQERVNRGEYFEMAGPGAATAYAFGVFVLTETGDRTYCASALRVLEPHIRKILGDAGEPVSEPVKTKPRASSGLLGEAVPQKDEASKELTTEDLVGLVSDFSRIDAKSTALLALYAGLVNWSLVANMKARSATLAISIWKMLERRFELSMGSPVDRALAICKMAEAMVACGKETENAKLIDSGASQYRRALAMVNNRAHAPLYAITAYGLAESIVAAAIVNDVTIPDTQVVPVFQAALKICARRDHPYIWGRTMFALATVYLTNGTVHKDTEMLSNARMGFSQAYEAFMDAGAKGAARVASGGHTRSENILSQLGHRKAIIDATGGEGAEKADAS
;
A
#
# COMPACT_ATOMS: atom_id res chain seq x y z
N MET A 1 -24.73 -1.99 -18.50
CA MET A 1 -23.29 -1.66 -18.59
C MET A 1 -22.58 -1.61 -17.22
N ALA A 2 -23.02 -2.41 -16.23
CA ALA A 2 -22.41 -2.54 -14.90
C ALA A 2 -21.18 -3.49 -14.85
N GLY A 3 -20.75 -4.06 -15.98
CA GLY A 3 -19.72 -5.10 -16.05
C GLY A 3 -18.26 -4.61 -16.14
N PHE A 4 -18.01 -3.31 -16.26
CA PHE A 4 -16.66 -2.79 -16.54
C PHE A 4 -15.76 -2.74 -15.30
N TRP A 5 -16.32 -2.44 -14.12
CA TRP A 5 -15.56 -2.39 -12.86
C TRP A 5 -15.53 -3.75 -12.12
N SER A 6 -16.42 -4.68 -12.47
CA SER A 6 -16.42 -6.06 -11.95
C SER A 6 -15.29 -6.92 -12.54
N MET A 7 -14.82 -6.63 -13.76
CA MET A 7 -13.75 -7.39 -14.43
C MET A 7 -12.33 -7.16 -13.89
N VAL A 8 -12.12 -6.18 -13.00
CA VAL A 8 -10.82 -6.01 -12.32
C VAL A 8 -10.71 -6.94 -11.09
N GLY A 9 -11.82 -7.54 -10.63
CA GLY A 9 -11.89 -8.38 -9.43
C GLY A 9 -12.04 -9.89 -9.65
N LEU A 10 -12.12 -10.39 -10.90
CA LEU A 10 -12.38 -11.82 -11.17
C LEU A 10 -11.64 -12.31 -12.41
N VAL A 11 -10.35 -12.63 -12.28
CA VAL A 11 -9.75 -13.84 -12.86
C VAL A 11 -8.61 -14.29 -11.94
N ILE A 12 -8.90 -15.24 -11.04
CA ILE A 12 -7.92 -16.06 -10.32
C ILE A 12 -8.13 -17.53 -10.76
N LYS A 13 -7.01 -18.22 -11.01
CA LYS A 13 -6.76 -19.69 -11.06
C LYS A 13 -7.27 -20.55 -12.24
N SER A 14 -6.26 -21.12 -12.92
CA SER A 14 -6.11 -22.53 -13.38
C SER A 14 -6.78 -22.98 -14.68
N LEU A 15 -5.98 -23.17 -15.74
CA LEU A 15 -5.73 -24.48 -16.40
C LEU A 15 -4.64 -24.38 -17.50
N ILE A 16 -3.45 -24.95 -17.22
CA ILE A 16 -2.57 -25.86 -18.01
C ILE A 16 -2.91 -25.97 -19.53
N THR A 17 -2.04 -25.86 -20.53
CA THR A 17 -0.80 -26.62 -20.87
C THR A 17 -0.03 -25.89 -21.98
N GLY A 18 1.26 -26.18 -22.10
CA GLY A 18 2.23 -25.44 -22.89
C GLY A 18 1.99 -25.32 -24.40
N ASN A 19 2.76 -24.41 -24.99
CA ASN A 19 3.45 -24.69 -26.23
C ASN A 19 4.71 -23.83 -26.29
N ASP A 20 5.86 -24.50 -26.28
CA ASP A 20 7.13 -23.95 -26.71
C ASP A 20 6.98 -23.40 -28.13
N THR A 21 7.47 -22.18 -28.36
CA THR A 21 7.97 -21.80 -29.69
C THR A 21 9.23 -20.97 -29.51
N SER A 22 10.34 -21.64 -29.79
CA SER A 22 11.66 -21.10 -30.06
C SER A 22 11.61 -20.09 -31.20
N GLY A 23 12.29 -18.96 -31.00
CA GLY A 23 12.58 -17.98 -32.03
C GLY A 23 13.97 -17.41 -31.76
N ASP A 24 14.99 -18.13 -32.22
CA ASP A 24 16.39 -17.69 -32.28
C ASP A 24 16.49 -16.35 -33.02
N LEU A 25 17.09 -15.36 -32.37
CA LEU A 25 17.84 -14.30 -33.04
C LEU A 25 19.14 -14.10 -32.26
N SER A 26 20.20 -14.65 -32.81
CA SER A 26 21.58 -14.51 -32.36
C SER A 26 22.18 -13.17 -32.79
N GLU A 27 23.01 -12.62 -31.90
CA GLU A 27 24.29 -11.88 -32.10
C GLU A 27 24.38 -10.55 -31.31
N PRO A 28 25.60 -10.10 -30.92
CA PRO A 28 26.77 -10.88 -30.49
C PRO A 28 27.35 -10.36 -29.16
N ALA A 29 28.23 -11.19 -28.58
CA ALA A 29 29.00 -10.89 -27.38
C ALA A 29 30.08 -9.82 -27.62
N HIS A 30 30.13 -8.84 -26.72
CA HIS A 30 31.32 -8.09 -26.29
C HIS A 30 31.18 -7.93 -24.77
N GLU A 31 31.93 -8.70 -23.97
CA GLU A 31 33.25 -8.35 -23.44
C GLU A 31 33.22 -7.15 -22.47
N GLY A 32 33.46 -7.48 -21.20
CA GLY A 32 33.65 -6.56 -20.10
C GLY A 32 32.82 -6.99 -18.90
N ALA A 33 33.39 -7.85 -18.05
CA ALA A 33 32.91 -7.99 -16.68
C ALA A 33 33.08 -6.62 -16.00
N GLN A 34 32.07 -5.76 -16.11
CA GLN A 34 31.83 -4.72 -15.13
C GLN A 34 31.61 -5.47 -13.82
N ASP A 35 32.41 -5.16 -12.80
CA ASP A 35 32.03 -5.50 -11.43
C ASP A 35 30.61 -4.92 -11.24
N ASP A 36 29.59 -5.78 -11.26
CA ASP A 36 28.19 -5.38 -11.16
C ASP A 36 28.01 -4.69 -9.81
N GLU A 37 27.98 -3.35 -9.84
CA GLU A 37 27.71 -2.52 -8.67
C GLU A 37 26.39 -2.99 -8.04
N PRO A 38 26.35 -3.24 -6.73
CA PRO A 38 25.16 -3.78 -6.09
C PRO A 38 24.00 -2.78 -6.25
N ILE A 39 22.81 -3.31 -6.54
CA ILE A 39 21.58 -2.49 -6.66
C ILE A 39 21.21 -1.83 -5.32
N CYS A 40 21.59 -2.46 -4.20
CA CYS A 40 21.34 -1.93 -2.87
C CYS A 40 22.55 -2.13 -1.97
N LEU A 41 23.17 -1.02 -1.56
CA LEU A 41 24.12 -1.00 -0.45
C LEU A 41 23.36 -0.77 0.85
N TYR A 42 23.27 -1.76 1.73
CA TYR A 42 22.57 -1.61 3.01
C TYR A 42 23.56 -1.55 4.18
N ALA A 43 23.26 -0.70 5.15
CA ALA A 43 24.03 -0.61 6.38
C ALA A 43 23.38 -1.39 7.53
N ILE A 44 24.20 -1.89 8.45
CA ILE A 44 23.75 -2.48 9.71
C ILE A 44 24.39 -1.69 10.86
N ALA A 45 23.55 -1.03 11.66
CA ALA A 45 23.96 -0.32 12.86
C ALA A 45 24.11 -1.25 14.08
N ARG A 46 24.73 -0.78 15.16
CA ARG A 46 24.82 -1.54 16.42
C ARG A 46 23.43 -1.63 17.09
N PHE A 47 23.18 -2.76 17.76
CA PHE A 47 21.99 -3.03 18.58
C PHE A 47 22.30 -3.01 20.08
N ASP A 48 23.60 -2.99 20.43
CA ASP A 48 24.07 -2.93 21.81
C ASP A 48 25.19 -1.89 22.01
N ARG A 49 25.31 -1.40 23.24
CA ARG A 49 26.38 -0.45 23.61
C ARG A 49 27.73 -1.19 23.58
N PRO A 50 28.79 -0.55 23.06
CA PRO A 50 30.12 -1.14 23.15
C PRO A 50 30.56 -1.24 24.62
N ASP A 51 30.98 -2.43 25.04
CA ASP A 51 31.54 -2.66 26.38
C ASP A 51 32.81 -1.81 26.56
N THR A 52 32.72 -0.76 27.38
CA THR A 52 33.85 0.13 27.70
C THR A 52 34.81 -0.47 28.73
N SER A 53 34.51 -1.65 29.26
CA SER A 53 35.26 -2.33 30.34
C SER A 53 36.30 -3.35 29.86
N GLY A 54 36.34 -3.66 28.56
CA GLY A 54 37.35 -4.55 27.98
C GLY A 54 38.66 -3.81 27.67
N GLN A 55 39.68 -3.95 28.53
CA GLN A 55 41.05 -3.61 28.17
C GLN A 55 41.53 -4.53 27.04
N GLY A 56 41.34 -4.10 25.79
CA GLY A 56 41.82 -4.78 24.59
C GLY A 56 41.03 -4.33 23.37
N GLY A 57 41.68 -3.62 22.45
CA GLY A 57 41.09 -2.91 21.31
C GLY A 57 40.46 -3.76 20.19
N PHE A 58 39.65 -4.76 20.52
CA PHE A 58 38.71 -5.40 19.60
C PHE A 58 37.31 -5.23 20.19
N GLY A 59 36.50 -4.37 19.60
CA GLY A 59 35.14 -4.11 20.06
C GLY A 59 34.35 -5.41 20.19
N ALA A 60 33.65 -5.60 21.32
CA ALA A 60 32.82 -6.76 21.55
C ALA A 60 31.86 -6.99 20.37
N SER A 61 31.83 -8.23 19.87
CA SER A 61 30.93 -8.66 18.79
C SER A 61 29.47 -8.46 19.23
N ASP A 62 28.68 -7.80 18.38
CA ASP A 62 27.24 -7.69 18.56
C ASP A 62 26.56 -8.89 17.88
N PRO A 63 26.01 -9.86 18.64
CA PRO A 63 25.43 -11.08 18.07
C PRO A 63 24.22 -10.79 17.16
N VAL A 64 23.53 -9.67 17.37
CA VAL A 64 22.42 -9.27 16.50
C VAL A 64 22.96 -8.81 15.15
N VAL A 65 24.01 -7.98 15.14
CA VAL A 65 24.68 -7.53 13.92
C VAL A 65 25.22 -8.72 13.12
N GLU A 66 25.87 -9.68 13.79
CA GLU A 66 26.35 -10.90 13.13
C GLU A 66 25.21 -11.72 12.54
N LYS A 67 24.11 -11.89 13.28
CA LYS A 67 22.93 -12.63 12.82
C LYS A 67 22.30 -11.96 11.60
N VAL A 68 22.12 -10.63 11.62
CA VAL A 68 21.56 -9.86 10.49
C VAL A 68 22.48 -9.98 9.29
N SER A 69 23.79 -9.74 9.47
CA SER A 69 24.79 -9.83 8.40
C SER A 69 24.81 -11.21 7.75
N ARG A 70 24.84 -12.28 8.56
CA ARG A 70 24.85 -13.67 8.06
C ARG A 70 23.56 -14.03 7.34
N SER A 71 22.42 -13.51 7.81
CA SER A 71 21.10 -13.82 7.23
C SER A 71 20.86 -13.17 5.87
N LEU A 72 21.59 -12.10 5.55
CA LEU A 72 21.41 -11.29 4.34
C LEU A 72 22.54 -11.46 3.32
N LEU A 73 23.62 -12.18 3.68
CA LEU A 73 24.83 -12.33 2.87
C LEU A 73 24.59 -13.03 1.51
N ASP A 74 23.56 -13.86 1.40
CA ASP A 74 23.24 -14.61 0.19
C ASP A 74 22.22 -13.91 -0.72
N ILE A 75 21.79 -12.68 -0.40
CA ILE A 75 20.88 -11.92 -1.25
C ILE A 75 21.66 -11.31 -2.43
N PRO A 76 21.32 -11.66 -3.69
CA PRO A 76 22.01 -11.13 -4.86
C PRO A 76 21.80 -9.63 -5.02
N GLU A 77 22.74 -8.95 -5.68
CA GLU A 77 22.69 -7.52 -6.00
C GLU A 77 22.55 -6.63 -4.75
N SER A 78 23.00 -7.15 -3.61
CA SER A 78 23.04 -6.42 -2.35
C SER A 78 24.40 -6.55 -1.70
N GLN A 79 24.83 -5.50 -1.03
CA GLN A 79 26.09 -5.48 -0.28
C GLN A 79 25.88 -4.81 1.07
N SER A 80 26.60 -5.28 2.09
CA SER A 80 26.50 -4.72 3.43
C SER A 80 27.67 -3.79 3.78
N VAL A 81 27.37 -2.78 4.59
CA VAL A 81 28.35 -1.94 5.29
C VAL A 81 28.00 -1.93 6.78
N LEU A 82 29.02 -1.92 7.65
CA LEU A 82 28.79 -1.80 9.09
C LEU A 82 28.82 -0.34 9.52
N LEU A 83 27.81 0.06 10.30
CA LEU A 83 27.78 1.34 10.98
C LEU A 83 28.05 1.13 12.47
N ASP A 84 29.23 1.54 12.93
CA ASP A 84 29.65 1.39 14.34
C ASP A 84 29.03 2.47 15.24
N GLN A 85 27.71 2.60 15.19
CA GLN A 85 26.95 3.56 15.96
C GLN A 85 25.66 2.92 16.49
N LEU A 86 25.34 3.21 17.76
CA LEU A 86 24.06 2.87 18.37
C LEU A 86 23.14 4.09 18.31
N PHE A 87 21.90 3.87 17.87
CA PHE A 87 20.89 4.92 17.78
C PHE A 87 19.78 4.68 18.79
N ALA A 88 19.19 5.77 19.29
CA ALA A 88 18.05 5.73 20.18
C ALA A 88 17.13 6.93 19.92
N PRO A 89 15.80 6.77 20.03
CA PRO A 89 14.86 7.88 20.08
C PRO A 89 15.22 8.86 21.20
N ASN A 90 14.99 10.14 20.97
CA ASN A 90 15.18 11.18 21.97
C ASN A 90 14.20 10.96 23.15
N PRO A 91 14.67 10.70 24.38
CA PRO A 91 13.78 10.47 25.51
C PRO A 91 13.03 11.73 25.97
N ASP A 92 13.52 12.91 25.60
CA ASP A 92 12.95 14.20 26.00
C ASP A 92 11.93 14.74 24.97
N ALA A 93 11.64 13.97 23.91
CA ALA A 93 10.64 14.34 22.93
C ALA A 93 9.23 14.33 23.54
N VAL A 94 8.42 15.32 23.17
CA VAL A 94 7.04 15.48 23.68
C VAL A 94 6.11 14.37 23.19
N ASP A 95 6.40 13.79 22.02
CA ASP A 95 5.63 12.71 21.40
C ASP A 95 6.60 11.61 20.91
N ASP A 96 6.39 10.37 21.36
CA ASP A 96 7.22 9.21 21.01
C ASP A 96 7.27 8.93 19.50
N TYR A 97 6.20 9.25 18.77
CA TYR A 97 6.16 9.11 17.31
C TYR A 97 7.12 10.09 16.64
N GLN A 98 7.16 11.33 17.13
CA GLN A 98 8.12 12.33 16.64
C GLN A 98 9.56 11.94 17.02
N ALA A 99 9.77 11.44 18.24
CA ALA A 99 11.06 10.94 18.70
C ALA A 99 11.62 9.83 17.79
N MET A 100 10.76 8.89 17.41
CA MET A 100 11.13 7.79 16.51
C MET A 100 11.41 8.28 15.10
N ARG A 101 10.60 9.20 14.57
CA ARG A 101 10.83 9.81 13.25
C ARG A 101 12.19 10.51 13.20
N GLU A 102 12.52 11.33 14.19
CA GLU A 102 13.79 12.03 14.26
C GLU A 102 14.97 11.05 14.31
N ALA A 103 14.86 9.99 15.12
CA ALA A 103 15.88 8.95 15.17
C ALA A 103 16.08 8.27 13.81
N GLN A 104 15.01 7.94 13.09
CA GLN A 104 15.11 7.31 11.78
C GLN A 104 15.75 8.21 10.72
N LEU A 105 15.37 9.49 10.68
CA LEU A 105 16.01 10.44 9.78
C LEU A 105 17.49 10.63 10.10
N ASN A 106 17.86 10.65 11.39
CA ASN A 106 19.26 10.70 11.81
C ASN A 106 20.03 9.44 11.38
N VAL A 107 19.43 8.25 11.52
CA VAL A 107 20.02 6.99 11.05
C VAL A 107 20.22 7.03 9.53
N LEU A 108 19.20 7.46 8.77
CA LEU A 108 19.28 7.55 7.31
C LEU A 108 20.38 8.52 6.87
N ASN A 109 20.49 9.68 7.51
CA ASN A 109 21.56 10.65 7.25
C ASN A 109 22.96 10.07 7.51
N MET A 110 23.10 9.19 8.51
CA MET A 110 24.36 8.47 8.75
C MET A 110 24.61 7.38 7.71
N GLY A 111 23.56 6.70 7.25
CA GLY A 111 23.63 5.77 6.11
C GLY A 111 24.15 6.46 4.85
N HIS A 112 23.64 7.64 4.51
CA HIS A 112 24.10 8.42 3.35
C HIS A 112 25.58 8.80 3.42
N ARG A 113 26.19 8.90 4.60
CA ARG A 113 27.64 9.21 4.73
C ARG A 113 28.53 8.04 4.36
N VAL A 114 27.97 6.83 4.31
CA VAL A 114 28.65 5.60 3.88
C VAL A 114 28.02 5.05 2.60
N ASP A 115 27.35 5.91 1.84
CA ASP A 115 26.65 5.61 0.58
C ASP A 115 25.59 4.49 0.70
N ALA A 116 25.10 4.23 1.92
CA ALA A 116 24.08 3.22 2.13
C ALA A 116 22.69 3.73 1.76
N ASP A 117 21.98 2.90 1.00
CA ASP A 117 20.62 3.08 0.49
C ASP A 117 19.53 2.81 1.51
N ALA A 118 19.85 1.97 2.48
CA ALA A 118 18.98 1.56 3.55
C ALA A 118 19.80 1.20 4.79
N VAL A 119 19.19 1.33 5.96
CA VAL A 119 19.86 1.02 7.23
C VAL A 119 18.97 0.15 8.08
N PHE A 120 19.51 -1.00 8.51
CA PHE A 120 18.96 -1.81 9.59
C PHE A 120 19.53 -1.32 10.92
N TRP A 121 18.65 -0.98 11.85
CA TRP A 121 19.05 -0.50 13.17
C TRP A 121 18.03 -0.93 14.24
N GLY A 122 18.38 -0.77 15.51
CA GLY A 122 17.46 -1.06 16.59
C GLY A 122 18.17 -1.29 17.91
N ARG A 123 17.60 -2.17 18.73
CA ARG A 123 18.10 -2.43 20.08
C ARG A 123 17.80 -3.85 20.53
N LYS A 124 18.64 -4.39 21.41
CA LYS A 124 18.30 -5.61 22.16
C LYS A 124 17.14 -5.33 23.12
N ASN A 125 16.26 -6.32 23.24
CA ASN A 125 15.12 -6.26 24.13
C ASN A 125 15.47 -6.88 25.47
N ALA A 126 14.85 -6.41 26.56
CA ALA A 126 15.11 -6.90 27.92
C ALA A 126 14.88 -8.40 28.12
N VAL A 127 14.14 -9.04 27.22
CA VAL A 127 13.75 -10.48 27.27
C VAL A 127 14.67 -11.36 26.40
N GLY A 128 15.83 -10.86 25.97
CA GLY A 128 16.79 -11.62 25.15
C GLY A 128 16.51 -11.65 23.64
N GLY A 129 15.50 -10.90 23.20
CA GLY A 129 15.19 -10.65 21.79
C GLY A 129 15.79 -9.34 21.27
N PHE A 130 15.27 -8.82 20.16
CA PHE A 130 15.66 -7.51 19.63
C PHE A 130 14.52 -6.85 18.83
N ASP A 131 14.49 -5.52 18.87
CA ASP A 131 13.68 -4.68 18.01
C ASP A 131 14.51 -4.26 16.80
N LEU A 132 13.94 -4.43 15.61
CA LEU A 132 14.56 -4.07 14.33
C LEU A 132 13.71 -3.04 13.61
N HIS A 133 14.39 -2.05 13.05
CA HIS A 133 13.84 -1.05 12.15
C HIS A 133 14.60 -1.08 10.82
N LEU A 134 13.89 -0.79 9.73
CA LEU A 134 14.45 -0.58 8.40
C LEU A 134 14.08 0.84 7.97
N VAL A 135 15.08 1.63 7.61
CA VAL A 135 14.88 2.97 7.04
C VAL A 135 15.58 3.09 5.69
N SER A 136 14.97 3.82 4.76
CA SER A 136 15.53 4.12 3.44
C SER A 136 14.90 5.39 2.87
N ASP A 137 15.45 5.92 1.78
CA ASP A 137 14.87 7.09 1.09
C ASP A 137 13.43 6.87 0.65
N ALA A 138 13.12 5.64 0.21
CA ALA A 138 11.77 5.28 -0.20
C ALA A 138 10.81 5.36 1.00
N LEU A 139 11.22 4.83 2.16
CA LEU A 139 10.41 4.81 3.38
C LEU A 139 10.35 6.15 4.10
N ALA A 140 11.32 7.04 3.87
CA ALA A 140 11.28 8.42 4.34
C ALA A 140 10.39 9.34 3.47
N SER A 141 9.79 8.80 2.41
CA SER A 141 8.82 9.54 1.59
C SER A 141 7.51 9.79 2.34
N SER A 142 6.87 10.92 2.03
CA SER A 142 5.53 11.30 2.49
C SER A 142 4.40 10.29 2.23
N LEU A 143 4.66 9.22 1.47
CA LEU A 143 3.71 8.11 1.28
C LEU A 143 3.71 7.11 2.44
N TYR A 144 4.83 6.97 3.15
CA TYR A 144 5.06 5.95 4.16
C TYR A 144 5.30 6.52 5.55
N ASP A 145 5.18 7.83 5.73
CA ASP A 145 5.38 8.53 7.01
C ASP A 145 4.71 7.83 8.20
N LEU A 146 3.46 7.39 8.03
CA LEU A 146 2.72 6.69 9.08
C LEU A 146 3.32 5.33 9.44
N MET A 147 4.00 4.68 8.50
CA MET A 147 4.68 3.40 8.67
C MET A 147 6.16 3.55 9.01
N LEU A 148 6.73 4.77 8.97
CA LEU A 148 8.14 5.01 9.26
C LEU A 148 8.53 4.36 10.61
N PRO A 149 7.79 4.55 11.74
CA PRO A 149 8.09 3.91 13.03
C PRO A 149 7.90 2.39 13.12
N LEU A 150 7.64 1.69 12.02
CA LEU A 150 7.38 0.25 12.05
C LEU A 150 8.54 -0.48 12.74
N THR A 151 8.19 -1.33 13.70
CA THR A 151 9.14 -2.04 14.55
C THR A 151 8.92 -3.54 14.42
N HIS A 152 9.97 -4.26 14.01
CA HIS A 152 9.96 -5.70 13.90
C HIS A 152 10.60 -6.32 15.15
N SER A 153 9.78 -6.68 16.14
CA SER A 153 10.28 -7.24 17.42
C SER A 153 10.39 -8.77 17.38
N PHE A 154 11.61 -9.29 17.44
CA PHE A 154 11.90 -10.72 17.50
C PHE A 154 12.19 -11.17 18.93
N ARG A 155 11.74 -12.39 19.29
CA ARG A 155 11.84 -12.90 20.67
C ARG A 155 13.21 -13.50 21.02
N ALA A 156 13.92 -14.07 20.05
CA ALA A 156 15.21 -14.72 20.27
C ALA A 156 16.10 -14.56 19.05
N VAL A 157 17.36 -14.15 19.22
CA VAL A 157 18.30 -13.87 18.12
C VAL A 157 18.54 -15.09 17.21
N ASP A 158 18.60 -16.28 17.79
CA ASP A 158 18.94 -17.51 17.07
C ASP A 158 17.75 -18.27 16.48
N HIS A 159 16.53 -17.71 16.55
CA HIS A 159 15.37 -18.38 15.99
C HIS A 159 15.56 -18.66 14.47
N PRO A 160 15.24 -19.87 13.97
CA PRO A 160 15.54 -20.27 12.60
C PRO A 160 14.83 -19.40 11.56
N ASP A 161 13.59 -19.01 11.83
CA ASP A 161 12.78 -18.23 10.89
C ASP A 161 13.23 -16.77 10.69
N ILE A 162 14.06 -16.22 11.59
CA ILE A 162 14.45 -14.80 11.53
C ILE A 162 15.12 -14.48 10.20
N ALA A 163 15.97 -15.39 9.70
CA ALA A 163 16.66 -15.18 8.44
C ALA A 163 15.67 -14.95 7.29
N GLN A 164 14.57 -15.72 7.23
CA GLN A 164 13.56 -15.58 6.19
C GLN A 164 12.85 -14.21 6.26
N PHE A 165 12.51 -13.73 7.46
CA PHE A 165 11.87 -12.42 7.63
C PHE A 165 12.81 -11.25 7.34
N LEU A 166 14.10 -11.35 7.69
CA LEU A 166 15.10 -10.35 7.31
C LEU A 166 15.26 -10.28 5.79
N LYS A 167 15.26 -11.44 5.11
CA LYS A 167 15.32 -11.50 3.64
C LYS A 167 14.11 -10.83 2.99
N ILE A 168 12.90 -10.98 3.54
CA ILE A 168 11.71 -10.26 3.08
C ILE A 168 11.91 -8.75 3.15
N LEU A 169 12.46 -8.24 4.26
CA LEU A 169 12.70 -6.80 4.43
C LEU A 169 13.70 -6.25 3.41
N LEU A 170 14.82 -6.95 3.18
CA LEU A 170 15.82 -6.52 2.19
C LEU A 170 15.30 -6.68 0.75
N ALA A 171 14.56 -7.75 0.44
CA ALA A 171 13.93 -7.93 -0.86
C ALA A 171 12.89 -6.84 -1.16
N ALA A 172 12.11 -6.42 -0.16
CA ALA A 172 11.22 -5.27 -0.29
C ALA A 172 11.98 -3.97 -0.61
N GLN A 173 13.14 -3.76 0.02
CA GLN A 173 14.00 -2.61 -0.29
C GLN A 173 14.59 -2.67 -1.71
N LEU A 174 15.00 -3.85 -2.18
CA LEU A 174 15.46 -4.06 -3.55
C LEU A 174 14.37 -3.72 -4.58
N VAL A 175 13.10 -4.04 -4.29
CA VAL A 175 11.97 -3.62 -5.15
C VAL A 175 11.89 -2.09 -5.23
N PHE A 176 12.05 -1.37 -4.13
CA PHE A 176 12.02 0.10 -4.14
C PHE A 176 13.19 0.73 -4.91
N LYS A 177 14.39 0.14 -4.80
CA LYS A 177 15.60 0.65 -5.45
C LYS A 177 15.70 0.29 -6.92
N SER A 178 15.16 -0.86 -7.31
CA SER A 178 15.18 -1.29 -8.72
C SER A 178 14.61 -0.23 -9.66
N ARG A 179 15.30 -0.04 -10.79
CA ARG A 179 14.91 0.84 -11.89
C ARG A 179 14.86 0.02 -13.17
N GLY A 180 13.94 0.39 -14.07
CA GLY A 180 13.66 -0.38 -15.28
C GLY A 180 12.72 -1.57 -15.01
N GLY A 181 11.89 -1.88 -16.01
CA GLY A 181 10.83 -2.89 -15.86
C GLY A 181 11.35 -4.29 -15.60
N GLU A 182 12.39 -4.73 -16.30
CA GLU A 182 12.95 -6.10 -16.17
C GLU A 182 13.58 -6.33 -14.79
N GLN A 183 14.48 -5.43 -14.37
CA GLN A 183 15.13 -5.55 -13.07
C GLN A 183 14.11 -5.48 -11.93
N ARG A 184 13.13 -4.60 -12.02
CA ARG A 184 12.07 -4.51 -11.02
C ARG A 184 11.20 -5.76 -10.98
N LEU A 185 10.89 -6.36 -12.12
CA LEU A 185 10.17 -7.63 -12.19
C LEU A 185 10.95 -8.78 -11.54
N LEU A 186 12.27 -8.82 -11.73
CA LEU A 186 13.13 -9.80 -11.07
C LEU A 186 13.04 -9.67 -9.54
N GLN A 187 13.13 -8.45 -9.01
CA GLN A 187 13.03 -8.22 -7.56
C GLN A 187 11.62 -8.50 -7.02
N ILE A 188 10.57 -8.18 -7.78
CA ILE A 188 9.19 -8.54 -7.43
C ILE A 188 9.03 -10.06 -7.34
N ALA A 189 9.57 -10.82 -8.31
CA ALA A 189 9.52 -12.27 -8.29
C ALA A 189 10.28 -12.85 -7.08
N ARG A 190 11.48 -12.30 -6.77
CA ARG A 190 12.27 -12.71 -5.59
C ARG A 190 11.52 -12.48 -4.29
N LEU A 191 10.90 -11.31 -4.12
CA LEU A 191 10.07 -11.01 -2.95
C LEU A 191 8.87 -11.95 -2.88
N ALA A 192 8.19 -12.20 -4.00
CA ALA A 192 7.06 -13.13 -4.05
C ALA A 192 7.46 -14.53 -3.60
N THR A 193 8.59 -15.07 -4.05
CA THR A 193 9.08 -16.40 -3.61
C THR A 193 9.23 -16.49 -2.09
N HIS A 194 9.81 -15.47 -1.45
CA HIS A 194 9.91 -15.47 0.02
C HIS A 194 8.55 -15.41 0.72
N LEU A 195 7.56 -14.75 0.12
CA LEU A 195 6.22 -14.61 0.66
C LEU A 195 5.36 -15.86 0.44
N GLU A 196 5.55 -16.60 -0.65
CA GLU A 196 4.84 -17.86 -0.94
C GLU A 196 5.05 -18.91 0.16
N ASP A 197 6.31 -19.13 0.54
CA ASP A 197 6.69 -20.07 1.61
C ASP A 197 6.00 -19.72 2.94
N ILE A 198 6.00 -18.43 3.30
CA ILE A 198 5.35 -17.94 4.52
C ILE A 198 3.83 -18.04 4.40
N GLN A 199 3.26 -17.70 3.25
CA GLN A 199 1.82 -17.78 3.03
C GLN A 199 1.31 -19.21 3.20
N GLU A 200 2.04 -20.22 2.72
CA GLU A 200 1.66 -21.62 2.89
C GLU A 200 1.59 -21.99 4.38
N ARG A 201 2.60 -21.60 5.16
CA ARG A 201 2.63 -21.78 6.62
C ARG A 201 1.46 -21.09 7.33
N VAL A 202 1.18 -19.84 6.96
CA VAL A 202 0.02 -19.08 7.48
C VAL A 202 -1.31 -19.77 7.13
N ASN A 203 -1.43 -20.31 5.93
CA ASN A 203 -2.63 -21.04 5.51
C ASN A 203 -2.81 -22.37 6.26
N ARG A 204 -1.71 -22.95 6.78
CA ARG A 204 -1.74 -24.10 7.70
C ARG A 204 -2.00 -23.71 9.17
N GLY A 205 -2.22 -22.41 9.45
CA GLY A 205 -2.60 -21.91 10.77
C GLY A 205 -1.44 -21.39 11.62
N GLU A 206 -0.27 -21.13 11.03
CA GLU A 206 0.87 -20.57 11.76
C GLU A 206 0.77 -19.04 11.91
N TYR A 207 1.08 -18.54 13.12
CA TYR A 207 1.09 -17.11 13.46
C TYR A 207 2.45 -16.60 13.97
N PHE A 208 3.49 -17.44 13.91
CA PHE A 208 4.88 -17.12 14.26
C PHE A 208 5.10 -16.57 15.67
N GLU A 209 4.28 -16.98 16.65
CA GLU A 209 4.35 -16.47 18.03
C GLU A 209 5.73 -16.69 18.67
N MET A 210 6.41 -17.79 18.33
CA MET A 210 7.75 -18.14 18.85
C MET A 210 8.85 -17.22 18.29
N ALA A 211 8.76 -16.84 17.01
CA ALA A 211 9.67 -15.87 16.41
C ALA A 211 9.43 -14.45 16.95
N GLY A 212 8.18 -14.15 17.32
CA GLY A 212 7.73 -12.86 17.81
C GLY A 212 6.92 -12.06 16.79
N PRO A 213 6.28 -10.95 17.21
CA PRO A 213 5.45 -10.13 16.33
C PRO A 213 6.22 -9.50 15.16
N GLY A 214 7.56 -9.45 15.23
CA GLY A 214 8.46 -9.06 14.14
C GLY A 214 8.27 -9.91 12.88
N ALA A 215 7.99 -11.20 13.03
CA ALA A 215 7.71 -12.09 11.90
C ALA A 215 6.44 -11.66 11.13
N ALA A 216 5.35 -11.44 11.87
CA ALA A 216 4.07 -11.00 11.33
C ALA A 216 4.20 -9.66 10.60
N THR A 217 4.89 -8.70 11.22
CA THR A 217 5.08 -7.35 10.66
C THR A 217 6.00 -7.34 9.45
N ALA A 218 7.09 -8.11 9.45
CA ALA A 218 8.00 -8.22 8.30
C ALA A 218 7.30 -8.85 7.09
N TYR A 219 6.56 -9.95 7.31
CA TYR A 219 5.74 -10.56 6.27
C TYR A 219 4.70 -9.59 5.71
N ALA A 220 3.92 -8.95 6.58
CA ALA A 220 2.89 -8.01 6.16
C ALA A 220 3.45 -6.78 5.43
N PHE A 221 4.62 -6.29 5.84
CA PHE A 221 5.32 -5.22 5.15
C PHE A 221 5.77 -5.64 3.74
N GLY A 222 6.38 -6.82 3.59
CA GLY A 222 6.72 -7.36 2.27
C GLY A 222 5.50 -7.51 1.35
N VAL A 223 4.38 -8.01 1.90
CA VAL A 223 3.10 -8.05 1.18
C VAL A 223 2.64 -6.65 0.78
N PHE A 224 2.71 -5.68 1.67
CA PHE A 224 2.34 -4.29 1.38
C PHE A 224 3.17 -3.70 0.23
N VAL A 225 4.46 -3.99 0.15
CA VAL A 225 5.28 -3.55 -1.00
C VAL A 225 4.83 -4.20 -2.31
N LEU A 226 4.45 -5.48 -2.30
CA LEU A 226 3.90 -6.14 -3.51
C LEU A 226 2.54 -5.57 -3.95
N THR A 227 1.67 -5.17 -3.02
CA THR A 227 0.37 -4.60 -3.42
C THR A 227 0.52 -3.28 -4.20
N GLU A 228 1.59 -2.54 -3.93
CA GLU A 228 1.95 -1.30 -4.63
C GLU A 228 2.50 -1.55 -6.03
N THR A 229 3.00 -2.75 -6.32
CA THR A 229 3.34 -3.19 -7.69
C THR A 229 2.14 -3.79 -8.42
N GLY A 230 1.04 -3.99 -7.71
CA GLY A 230 -0.23 -4.49 -8.24
C GLY A 230 -0.52 -5.95 -7.95
N ASP A 231 0.40 -6.71 -7.35
CA ASP A 231 0.13 -8.05 -6.86
C ASP A 231 -0.48 -8.01 -5.46
N ARG A 232 -1.75 -8.41 -5.38
CA ARG A 232 -2.55 -8.31 -4.14
C ARG A 232 -2.87 -9.67 -3.53
N THR A 233 -2.33 -10.74 -4.11
CA THR A 233 -2.64 -12.15 -3.77
C THR A 233 -2.43 -12.47 -2.30
N TYR A 234 -1.46 -11.81 -1.66
CA TYR A 234 -1.06 -12.07 -0.27
C TYR A 234 -1.80 -11.21 0.77
N CYS A 235 -2.66 -10.26 0.38
CA CYS A 235 -3.31 -9.35 1.32
C CYS A 235 -4.08 -10.09 2.41
N ALA A 236 -4.86 -11.12 2.03
CA ALA A 236 -5.72 -11.84 2.97
C ALA A 236 -4.92 -12.60 4.03
N SER A 237 -3.78 -13.21 3.66
CA SER A 237 -2.90 -13.89 4.62
C SER A 237 -2.17 -12.88 5.50
N ALA A 238 -1.68 -11.77 4.96
CA ALA A 238 -1.05 -10.71 5.77
C ALA A 238 -2.00 -10.14 6.83
N LEU A 239 -3.23 -9.81 6.44
CA LEU A 239 -4.27 -9.34 7.36
C LEU A 239 -4.58 -10.38 8.45
N ARG A 240 -4.59 -11.67 8.10
CA ARG A 240 -4.81 -12.76 9.06
C ARG A 240 -3.72 -12.84 10.13
N VAL A 241 -2.44 -12.72 9.76
CA VAL A 241 -1.33 -12.80 10.73
C VAL A 241 -1.26 -11.54 11.60
N LEU A 242 -1.63 -10.37 11.05
CA LEU A 242 -1.67 -9.14 11.81
C LEU A 242 -2.86 -9.05 12.76
N GLU A 243 -4.00 -9.68 12.44
CA GLU A 243 -5.25 -9.56 13.19
C GLU A 243 -5.12 -9.69 14.72
N PRO A 244 -4.44 -10.72 15.27
CA PRO A 244 -4.34 -10.87 16.72
C PRO A 244 -3.59 -9.71 17.39
N HIS A 245 -2.59 -9.16 16.69
CA HIS A 245 -1.80 -8.03 17.17
C HIS A 245 -2.61 -6.73 17.15
N ILE A 246 -3.41 -6.52 16.11
CA ILE A 246 -4.31 -5.36 15.99
C ILE A 246 -5.39 -5.42 17.06
N ARG A 247 -6.04 -6.58 17.25
CA ARG A 247 -7.04 -6.77 18.30
C ARG A 247 -6.46 -6.52 19.69
N LYS A 248 -5.23 -6.98 19.95
CA LYS A 248 -4.51 -6.71 21.20
C LYS A 248 -4.28 -5.21 21.40
N ILE A 249 -3.75 -4.51 20.41
CA ILE A 249 -3.52 -3.05 20.48
C ILE A 249 -4.81 -2.30 20.79
N LEU A 250 -5.88 -2.61 20.06
CA LEU A 250 -7.17 -1.93 20.24
C LEU A 250 -7.83 -2.29 21.58
N GLY A 251 -7.72 -3.54 22.02
CA GLY A 251 -8.22 -3.97 23.32
C GLY A 251 -7.45 -3.35 24.49
N ASP A 252 -6.12 -3.27 24.37
CA ASP A 252 -5.27 -2.63 25.36
C ASP A 252 -5.55 -1.12 25.42
N ALA A 253 -5.80 -0.45 24.29
CA ALA A 253 -6.08 0.99 24.22
C ALA A 253 -7.54 1.38 24.51
N GLY A 254 -8.49 0.45 24.31
CA GLY A 254 -9.93 0.67 24.49
C GLY A 254 -10.35 0.82 25.95
N GLU A 255 -11.52 1.40 26.17
CA GLU A 255 -12.17 1.40 27.47
C GLU A 255 -12.65 -0.02 27.86
N PRO A 256 -12.49 -0.44 29.12
CA PRO A 256 -12.98 -1.74 29.56
C PRO A 256 -14.51 -1.77 29.43
N VAL A 257 -15.02 -2.73 28.65
CA VAL A 257 -16.46 -2.97 28.58
C VAL A 257 -16.93 -3.42 29.95
N SER A 258 -17.73 -2.58 30.62
CA SER A 258 -18.34 -2.95 31.90
C SER A 258 -19.24 -4.16 31.65
N GLU A 259 -18.97 -5.29 32.31
CA GLU A 259 -19.87 -6.45 32.26
C GLU A 259 -21.29 -5.97 32.60
N PRO A 260 -22.34 -6.39 31.85
CA PRO A 260 -23.70 -6.10 32.27
C PRO A 260 -23.87 -6.68 33.69
N VAL A 261 -24.27 -5.81 34.62
CA VAL A 261 -24.59 -6.20 36.00
C VAL A 261 -25.44 -7.45 35.94
N LYS A 262 -24.92 -8.58 36.43
CA LYS A 262 -25.69 -9.81 36.61
C LYS A 262 -26.88 -9.46 37.49
N THR A 263 -28.02 -9.17 36.88
CA THR A 263 -29.27 -8.97 37.59
C THR A 263 -29.56 -10.30 38.26
N LYS A 264 -29.59 -10.30 39.61
CA LYS A 264 -29.99 -11.47 40.39
C LYS A 264 -31.28 -12.04 39.75
N PRO A 265 -31.36 -13.35 39.50
CA PRO A 265 -32.56 -13.93 38.93
C PRO A 265 -33.71 -13.63 39.89
N ARG A 266 -34.65 -12.80 39.43
CA ARG A 266 -35.91 -12.57 40.13
C ARG A 266 -36.68 -13.88 39.97
N ALA A 267 -36.78 -14.65 41.03
CA ALA A 267 -37.49 -15.91 41.04
C ALA A 267 -38.96 -15.68 40.62
N SER A 268 -39.28 -15.97 39.36
CA SER A 268 -40.67 -16.12 38.93
C SER A 268 -41.13 -17.50 39.38
N SER A 269 -41.84 -17.55 40.49
CA SER A 269 -42.63 -18.73 40.87
C SER A 269 -43.81 -18.82 39.90
N GLY A 270 -43.65 -19.63 38.85
CA GLY A 270 -44.75 -20.14 38.04
C GLY A 270 -45.21 -21.48 38.62
N LEU A 271 -46.51 -21.63 38.87
CA LEU A 271 -47.12 -22.93 39.16
C LEU A 271 -47.03 -23.80 37.89
N LEU A 272 -46.58 -25.05 38.05
CA LEU A 272 -46.27 -26.06 37.04
C LEU A 272 -44.83 -25.96 36.51
N GLY A 273 -43.97 -26.80 37.09
CA GLY A 273 -42.54 -26.86 36.84
C GLY A 273 -42.17 -27.37 35.45
N GLU A 274 -42.35 -26.53 34.43
CA GLU A 274 -41.63 -26.67 33.16
C GLU A 274 -40.43 -25.72 33.15
N ALA A 275 -39.23 -26.30 33.06
CA ALA A 275 -38.01 -25.56 32.86
C ALA A 275 -38.00 -24.98 31.44
N VAL A 276 -38.21 -23.66 31.31
CA VAL A 276 -37.89 -22.94 30.08
C VAL A 276 -36.37 -22.99 29.91
N PRO A 277 -35.83 -23.47 28.77
CA PRO A 277 -34.40 -23.38 28.53
C PRO A 277 -34.02 -21.91 28.49
N GLN A 278 -33.24 -21.46 29.47
CA GLN A 278 -32.50 -20.22 29.36
C GLN A 278 -31.62 -20.34 28.13
N LYS A 279 -31.87 -19.52 27.11
CA LYS A 279 -30.87 -19.22 26.10
C LYS A 279 -29.69 -18.62 26.87
N ASP A 280 -28.60 -19.37 26.98
CA ASP A 280 -27.30 -18.79 27.25
C ASP A 280 -27.08 -17.69 26.21
N GLU A 281 -27.20 -16.44 26.63
CA GLU A 281 -26.74 -15.30 25.86
C GLU A 281 -25.21 -15.44 25.79
N ALA A 282 -24.74 -16.20 24.80
CA ALA A 282 -23.34 -16.27 24.46
C ALA A 282 -22.86 -14.83 24.25
N SER A 283 -21.97 -14.37 25.14
CA SER A 283 -21.32 -13.07 25.05
C SER A 283 -20.76 -12.91 23.65
N LYS A 284 -21.40 -12.07 22.84
CA LYS A 284 -21.01 -11.83 21.44
C LYS A 284 -19.58 -11.31 21.45
N GLU A 285 -18.64 -12.08 20.90
CA GLU A 285 -17.25 -11.64 20.79
C GLU A 285 -17.20 -10.34 19.97
N LEU A 286 -16.54 -9.33 20.51
CA LEU A 286 -16.42 -8.02 19.85
C LEU A 286 -15.66 -8.18 18.53
N THR A 287 -16.21 -7.62 17.47
CA THR A 287 -15.51 -7.54 16.18
C THR A 287 -14.34 -6.57 16.29
N THR A 288 -13.39 -6.65 15.36
CA THR A 288 -12.25 -5.71 15.36
C THR A 288 -12.74 -4.28 15.10
N GLU A 289 -13.80 -4.12 14.31
CA GLU A 289 -14.50 -2.86 14.14
C GLU A 289 -15.04 -2.30 15.46
N ASP A 290 -15.67 -3.15 16.29
CA ASP A 290 -16.21 -2.73 17.59
C ASP A 290 -15.08 -2.25 18.52
N LEU A 291 -13.93 -2.93 18.51
CA LEU A 291 -12.76 -2.56 19.32
C LEU A 291 -12.21 -1.18 18.97
N VAL A 292 -12.20 -0.79 17.68
CA VAL A 292 -11.81 0.56 17.27
C VAL A 292 -12.74 1.61 17.90
N GLY A 293 -14.03 1.30 17.99
CA GLY A 293 -15.04 2.19 18.59
C GLY A 293 -14.86 2.41 20.09
N LEU A 294 -14.15 1.52 20.79
CA LEU A 294 -13.87 1.63 22.22
C LEU A 294 -12.67 2.52 22.55
N VAL A 295 -11.87 2.92 21.55
CA VAL A 295 -10.71 3.79 21.76
C VAL A 295 -11.16 5.25 21.80
N SER A 296 -11.26 5.80 23.01
CA SER A 296 -11.57 7.22 23.26
C SER A 296 -10.32 8.05 23.54
N ASP A 297 -9.33 7.47 24.23
CA ASP A 297 -8.04 8.09 24.53
C ASP A 297 -6.98 7.69 23.49
N PHE A 298 -6.80 8.56 22.50
CA PHE A 298 -5.85 8.35 21.41
C PHE A 298 -4.38 8.45 21.84
N SER A 299 -4.07 8.96 23.05
CA SER A 299 -2.69 9.01 23.56
C SER A 299 -2.14 7.62 23.88
N ARG A 300 -3.03 6.64 24.10
CA ARG A 300 -2.68 5.23 24.33
C ARG A 300 -2.19 4.52 23.07
N ILE A 301 -2.36 5.14 21.90
CA ILE A 301 -1.85 4.64 20.63
C ILE A 301 -0.45 5.22 20.41
N ASP A 302 0.56 4.46 20.85
CA ASP A 302 1.97 4.81 20.70
C ASP A 302 2.43 4.79 19.23
N ALA A 303 3.72 5.12 19.01
CA ALA A 303 4.30 5.20 17.69
C ALA A 303 4.27 3.85 16.93
N LYS A 304 4.57 2.77 17.65
CA LYS A 304 4.60 1.41 17.10
C LYS A 304 3.20 0.93 16.72
N SER A 305 2.22 1.17 17.58
CA SER A 305 0.82 0.84 17.35
C SER A 305 0.27 1.62 16.16
N THR A 306 0.62 2.90 16.04
CA THR A 306 0.28 3.75 14.90
C THR A 306 0.78 3.15 13.58
N ALA A 307 2.06 2.78 13.50
CA ALA A 307 2.64 2.21 12.29
C ALA A 307 2.00 0.86 11.93
N LEU A 308 1.70 0.03 12.93
CA LEU A 308 1.07 -1.26 12.70
C LEU A 308 -0.40 -1.14 12.25
N LEU A 309 -1.16 -0.22 12.86
CA LEU A 309 -2.53 0.10 12.44
C LEU A 309 -2.56 0.69 11.03
N ALA A 310 -1.60 1.55 10.69
CA ALA A 310 -1.48 2.12 9.34
C ALA A 310 -1.15 1.05 8.29
N LEU A 311 -0.21 0.15 8.57
CA LEU A 311 0.11 -1.00 7.71
C LEU A 311 -1.13 -1.89 7.51
N TYR A 312 -1.82 -2.24 8.60
CA TYR A 312 -3.02 -3.08 8.54
C TYR A 312 -4.15 -2.42 7.74
N ALA A 313 -4.52 -1.18 8.05
CA ALA A 313 -5.57 -0.47 7.33
C ALA A 313 -5.19 -0.21 5.86
N GLY A 314 -3.90 -0.02 5.57
CA GLY A 314 -3.38 0.08 4.21
C GLY A 314 -3.56 -1.22 3.42
N LEU A 315 -3.29 -2.37 4.04
CA LEU A 315 -3.58 -3.69 3.44
C LEU A 315 -5.09 -3.91 3.24
N VAL A 316 -5.93 -3.44 4.16
CA VAL A 316 -7.39 -3.47 3.97
C VAL A 316 -7.77 -2.63 2.75
N ASN A 317 -7.30 -1.39 2.63
CA ASN A 317 -7.54 -0.55 1.45
C ASN A 317 -7.17 -1.27 0.15
N TRP A 318 -5.98 -1.88 0.09
CA TRP A 318 -5.56 -2.64 -1.09
C TRP A 318 -6.44 -3.85 -1.39
N SER A 319 -6.93 -4.53 -0.35
CA SER A 319 -7.87 -5.66 -0.52
C SER A 319 -9.23 -5.22 -1.07
N LEU A 320 -9.68 -4.00 -0.74
CA LEU A 320 -10.92 -3.42 -1.29
C LEU A 320 -10.74 -3.04 -2.76
N VAL A 321 -9.61 -2.42 -3.10
CA VAL A 321 -9.27 -2.07 -4.50
C VAL A 321 -9.18 -3.33 -5.38
N ALA A 322 -8.73 -4.45 -4.82
CA ALA A 322 -8.68 -5.75 -5.50
C ALA A 322 -10.03 -6.49 -5.56
N ASN A 323 -11.10 -5.95 -4.95
CA ASN A 323 -12.37 -6.64 -4.73
C ASN A 323 -12.22 -8.01 -4.01
N MET A 324 -11.13 -8.20 -3.26
CA MET A 324 -10.89 -9.41 -2.45
C MET A 324 -11.72 -9.41 -1.17
N LYS A 325 -12.04 -8.21 -0.66
CA LYS A 325 -12.85 -7.99 0.55
C LYS A 325 -12.36 -8.81 1.74
N ALA A 326 -11.04 -8.82 1.94
CA ALA A 326 -10.43 -9.56 3.03
C ALA A 326 -10.90 -9.05 4.40
N ARG A 327 -11.26 -7.76 4.49
CA ARG A 327 -11.89 -7.10 5.65
C ARG A 327 -12.90 -6.05 5.18
N SER A 328 -13.71 -5.55 6.11
CA SER A 328 -14.73 -4.54 5.81
C SER A 328 -14.10 -3.16 5.51
N ALA A 329 -14.73 -2.39 4.63
CA ALA A 329 -14.31 -1.01 4.40
C ALA A 329 -14.55 -0.11 5.62
N THR A 330 -15.58 -0.42 6.41
CA THR A 330 -15.87 0.27 7.68
C THR A 330 -14.70 0.19 8.65
N LEU A 331 -14.02 -0.96 8.74
CA LEU A 331 -12.83 -1.15 9.56
C LEU A 331 -11.68 -0.23 9.12
N ALA A 332 -11.41 -0.17 7.82
CA ALA A 332 -10.36 0.72 7.32
C ALA A 332 -10.70 2.19 7.60
N ILE A 333 -11.94 2.60 7.33
CA ILE A 333 -12.41 3.97 7.59
C ILE A 333 -12.29 4.32 9.07
N SER A 334 -12.68 3.41 9.99
CA SER A 334 -12.62 3.66 11.43
C SER A 334 -11.18 3.79 11.93
N ILE A 335 -10.27 2.91 11.49
CA ILE A 335 -8.84 3.00 11.83
C ILE A 335 -8.24 4.30 11.29
N TRP A 336 -8.46 4.65 10.02
CA TRP A 336 -7.90 5.89 9.47
C TRP A 336 -8.45 7.14 10.14
N LYS A 337 -9.74 7.15 10.50
CA LYS A 337 -10.36 8.24 11.26
C LYS A 337 -9.78 8.35 12.67
N MET A 338 -9.55 7.23 13.34
CA MET A 338 -8.87 7.20 14.65
C MET A 338 -7.44 7.76 14.53
N LEU A 339 -6.69 7.35 13.50
CA LEU A 339 -5.34 7.87 13.26
C LEU A 339 -5.36 9.37 12.91
N GLU A 340 -6.32 9.87 12.12
CA GLU A 340 -6.51 11.31 11.90
C GLU A 340 -6.68 12.04 13.23
N ARG A 341 -7.55 11.53 14.12
CA ARG A 341 -7.81 12.13 15.43
C ARG A 341 -6.59 12.11 16.34
N ARG A 342 -5.83 11.02 16.32
CA ARG A 342 -4.54 10.93 17.00
C ARG A 342 -3.62 12.07 16.57
N PHE A 343 -3.38 12.27 15.27
CA PHE A 343 -2.48 13.33 14.78
C PHE A 343 -3.05 14.75 14.87
N GLU A 344 -4.36 14.90 15.07
CA GLU A 344 -4.96 16.19 15.38
C GLU A 344 -4.72 16.61 16.85
N LEU A 345 -4.63 15.63 17.76
CA LEU A 345 -4.52 15.85 19.20
C LEU A 345 -3.08 15.74 19.72
N SER A 346 -2.31 14.81 19.17
CA SER A 346 -0.87 14.69 19.37
C SER A 346 -0.19 15.58 18.32
N MET A 347 0.93 16.22 18.63
CA MET A 347 1.63 17.23 17.80
C MET A 347 2.23 16.65 16.48
N GLY A 348 1.50 15.75 15.81
CA GLY A 348 1.86 15.20 14.51
C GLY A 348 1.95 16.29 13.45
N SER A 349 2.74 16.03 12.41
CA SER A 349 2.85 17.00 11.34
C SER A 349 1.52 17.09 10.58
N PRO A 350 1.19 18.26 10.00
CA PRO A 350 0.03 18.39 9.11
C PRO A 350 0.03 17.36 7.96
N VAL A 351 1.21 16.91 7.54
CA VAL A 351 1.41 15.93 6.47
C VAL A 351 0.99 14.53 6.92
N ASP A 352 1.31 14.11 8.14
CA ASP A 352 0.90 12.81 8.69
C ASP A 352 -0.62 12.72 8.76
N ARG A 353 -1.25 13.79 9.27
CA ARG A 353 -2.70 13.92 9.29
C ARG A 353 -3.27 13.91 7.87
N ALA A 354 -2.65 14.59 6.91
CA ALA A 354 -3.10 14.59 5.52
C ALA A 354 -3.01 13.19 4.89
N LEU A 355 -1.95 12.42 5.18
CA LEU A 355 -1.81 11.03 4.73
C LEU A 355 -2.92 10.14 5.31
N ALA A 356 -3.23 10.26 6.61
CA ALA A 356 -4.35 9.54 7.22
C ALA A 356 -5.70 9.90 6.56
N ILE A 357 -5.97 11.20 6.31
CA ILE A 357 -7.18 11.66 5.62
C ILE A 357 -7.22 11.13 4.18
N CYS A 358 -6.11 11.15 3.46
CA CYS A 358 -5.99 10.63 2.10
C CYS A 358 -6.34 9.13 2.06
N LYS A 359 -5.83 8.33 3.00
CA LYS A 359 -6.09 6.90 3.08
C LYS A 359 -7.50 6.57 3.58
N MET A 360 -8.08 7.40 4.44
CA MET A 360 -9.50 7.34 4.79
C MET A 360 -10.37 7.58 3.56
N ALA A 361 -10.07 8.62 2.79
CA ALA A 361 -10.79 8.95 1.56
C ALA A 361 -10.74 7.81 0.52
N GLU A 362 -9.58 7.17 0.38
CA GLU A 362 -9.40 5.98 -0.47
C GLU A 362 -10.36 4.83 -0.05
N ALA A 363 -10.43 4.54 1.24
CA ALA A 363 -11.35 3.53 1.78
C ALA A 363 -12.83 3.89 1.55
N MET A 364 -13.19 5.16 1.76
CA MET A 364 -14.55 5.67 1.54
C MET A 364 -14.97 5.55 0.07
N VAL A 365 -14.11 5.92 -0.87
CA VAL A 365 -14.40 5.85 -2.31
C VAL A 365 -14.49 4.39 -2.76
N ALA A 366 -13.60 3.51 -2.29
CA ALA A 366 -13.70 2.09 -2.59
C ALA A 366 -15.02 1.48 -2.10
N CYS A 367 -15.41 1.79 -0.86
CA CYS A 367 -16.70 1.38 -0.29
C CYS A 367 -17.89 1.95 -1.06
N GLY A 368 -17.84 3.24 -1.42
CA GLY A 368 -18.89 3.92 -2.15
C GLY A 368 -19.10 3.33 -3.54
N LYS A 369 -18.04 2.93 -4.25
CA LYS A 369 -18.15 2.23 -5.53
C LYS A 369 -18.78 0.86 -5.38
N GLU A 370 -18.35 0.10 -4.37
CA GLU A 370 -18.86 -1.25 -4.12
C GLU A 370 -20.35 -1.24 -3.75
N THR A 371 -20.76 -0.24 -2.97
CA THR A 371 -22.14 -0.09 -2.49
C THR A 371 -23.00 0.79 -3.40
N GLU A 372 -22.46 1.23 -4.54
CA GLU A 372 -23.11 2.18 -5.46
C GLU A 372 -23.67 3.43 -4.75
N ASN A 373 -22.94 3.92 -3.74
CA ASN A 373 -23.33 5.04 -2.89
C ASN A 373 -22.54 6.30 -3.24
N ALA A 374 -23.08 7.10 -4.17
CA ALA A 374 -22.47 8.36 -4.59
C ALA A 374 -22.21 9.34 -3.43
N LYS A 375 -23.08 9.40 -2.41
CA LYS A 375 -22.88 10.30 -1.26
C LYS A 375 -21.64 9.94 -0.45
N LEU A 376 -21.32 8.65 -0.33
CA LEU A 376 -20.11 8.20 0.35
C LEU A 376 -18.86 8.54 -0.49
N ILE A 377 -18.96 8.41 -1.82
CA ILE A 377 -17.90 8.83 -2.75
C ILE A 377 -17.65 10.35 -2.64
N ASP A 378 -18.70 11.17 -2.68
CA ASP A 378 -18.62 12.63 -2.53
C ASP A 378 -18.03 13.05 -1.18
N SER A 379 -18.38 12.32 -0.12
CA SER A 379 -17.77 12.51 1.19
C SER A 379 -16.27 12.22 1.14
N GLY A 380 -15.84 11.15 0.46
CA GLY A 380 -14.43 10.86 0.18
C GLY A 380 -13.74 11.95 -0.65
N ALA A 381 -14.41 12.49 -1.67
CA ALA A 381 -13.92 13.62 -2.47
C ALA A 381 -13.65 14.85 -1.59
N SER A 382 -14.55 15.14 -0.64
CA SER A 382 -14.35 16.21 0.34
C SER A 382 -13.12 15.98 1.21
N GLN A 383 -12.87 14.73 1.64
CA GLN A 383 -11.66 14.37 2.39
C GLN A 383 -10.38 14.58 1.58
N TYR A 384 -10.37 14.20 0.30
CA TYR A 384 -9.20 14.48 -0.56
C TYR A 384 -8.92 15.98 -0.71
N ARG A 385 -9.96 16.82 -0.84
CA ARG A 385 -9.78 18.29 -0.85
C ARG A 385 -9.17 18.80 0.46
N ARG A 386 -9.61 18.28 1.61
CA ARG A 386 -9.02 18.59 2.92
C ARG A 386 -7.54 18.20 2.98
N ALA A 387 -7.20 17.00 2.54
CA ALA A 387 -5.81 16.53 2.51
C ALA A 387 -4.94 17.40 1.59
N LEU A 388 -5.40 17.74 0.38
CA LEU A 388 -4.66 18.62 -0.54
C LEU A 388 -4.36 20.00 0.05
N ALA A 389 -5.25 20.55 0.88
CA ALA A 389 -5.02 21.84 1.54
C ALA A 389 -3.88 21.80 2.57
N MET A 390 -3.48 20.61 3.02
CA MET A 390 -2.44 20.40 4.03
C MET A 390 -1.09 19.99 3.41
N VAL A 391 -1.08 19.60 2.12
CA VAL A 391 0.08 19.01 1.46
C VAL A 391 0.74 20.03 0.52
N ASN A 392 2.01 20.34 0.78
CA ASN A 392 2.83 21.11 -0.14
C ASN A 392 3.22 20.27 -1.38
N ASN A 393 2.94 20.78 -2.59
CA ASN A 393 3.19 20.08 -3.84
C ASN A 393 4.66 19.90 -4.24
N ARG A 394 5.58 20.68 -3.67
CA ARG A 394 7.04 20.55 -3.93
C ARG A 394 7.69 19.65 -2.89
N ALA A 395 7.38 19.86 -1.61
CA ALA A 395 7.99 19.10 -0.52
C ALA A 395 7.43 17.67 -0.42
N HIS A 396 6.17 17.47 -0.82
CA HIS A 396 5.47 16.19 -0.69
C HIS A 396 4.85 15.77 -2.04
N ALA A 397 5.62 15.90 -3.12
CA ALA A 397 5.15 15.66 -4.48
C ALA A 397 4.43 14.30 -4.67
N PRO A 398 4.93 13.17 -4.14
CA PRO A 398 4.26 11.88 -4.30
C PRO A 398 2.90 11.82 -3.58
N LEU A 399 2.83 12.35 -2.34
CA LEU A 399 1.58 12.42 -1.58
C LEU A 399 0.57 13.34 -2.27
N TYR A 400 1.01 14.53 -2.72
CA TYR A 400 0.15 15.43 -3.47
C TYR A 400 -0.46 14.74 -4.70
N ALA A 401 0.37 14.05 -5.49
CA ALA A 401 -0.08 13.39 -6.71
C ALA A 401 -1.09 12.28 -6.44
N ILE A 402 -0.87 11.42 -5.43
CA ILE A 402 -1.83 10.37 -5.10
C ILE A 402 -3.14 10.94 -4.52
N THR A 403 -3.09 12.03 -3.74
CA THR A 403 -4.28 12.72 -3.23
C THR A 403 -5.06 13.41 -4.36
N ALA A 404 -4.37 14.07 -5.30
CA ALA A 404 -4.99 14.70 -6.46
C ALA A 404 -5.60 13.66 -7.42
N TYR A 405 -4.89 12.56 -7.67
CA TYR A 405 -5.45 11.39 -8.36
C TYR A 405 -6.73 10.92 -7.68
N GLY A 406 -6.70 10.69 -6.35
CA GLY A 406 -7.84 10.22 -5.58
C GLY A 406 -9.05 11.17 -5.64
N LEU A 407 -8.81 12.48 -5.59
CA LEU A 407 -9.85 13.49 -5.77
C LEU A 407 -10.52 13.38 -7.13
N ALA A 408 -9.74 13.43 -8.22
CA ALA A 408 -10.30 13.37 -9.56
C ALA A 408 -11.03 12.03 -9.81
N GLU A 409 -10.43 10.93 -9.34
CA GLU A 409 -11.00 9.59 -9.42
C GLU A 409 -12.33 9.47 -8.65
N SER A 410 -12.45 10.10 -7.48
CA SER A 410 -13.70 10.13 -6.73
C SER A 410 -14.82 10.86 -7.48
N ILE A 411 -14.51 11.97 -8.16
CA ILE A 411 -15.50 12.72 -8.96
C ILE A 411 -15.93 11.88 -10.18
N VAL A 412 -14.99 11.20 -10.84
CA VAL A 412 -15.29 10.27 -11.94
C VAL A 412 -16.19 9.13 -11.45
N ALA A 413 -15.87 8.52 -10.31
CA ALA A 413 -16.65 7.42 -9.74
C ALA A 413 -18.07 7.86 -9.36
N ALA A 414 -18.23 9.04 -8.75
CA ALA A 414 -19.55 9.60 -8.44
C ALA A 414 -20.38 9.87 -9.69
N ALA A 415 -19.76 10.37 -10.77
CA ALA A 415 -20.43 10.58 -12.05
C ALA A 415 -20.93 9.26 -12.65
N ILE A 416 -20.10 8.21 -12.61
CA ILE A 416 -20.46 6.87 -13.10
C ILE A 416 -21.61 6.28 -12.27
N VAL A 417 -21.56 6.37 -10.94
CA VAL A 417 -22.62 5.84 -10.06
C VAL A 417 -23.94 6.56 -10.26
N ASN A 418 -23.91 7.87 -10.53
CA ASN A 418 -25.11 8.66 -10.82
C ASN A 418 -25.56 8.58 -12.29
N ASP A 419 -24.88 7.80 -13.14
CA ASP A 419 -25.14 7.68 -14.58
C ASP A 419 -25.16 9.06 -15.30
N VAL A 420 -24.23 9.94 -14.91
CA VAL A 420 -24.05 11.27 -15.54
C VAL A 420 -22.73 11.34 -16.28
N THR A 421 -22.65 12.25 -17.25
CA THR A 421 -21.41 12.53 -17.97
C THR A 421 -20.32 12.99 -17.00
N ILE A 422 -19.09 12.51 -17.21
CA ILE A 422 -17.97 12.87 -16.36
C ILE A 422 -17.66 14.37 -16.58
N PRO A 423 -17.56 15.19 -15.53
CA PRO A 423 -17.22 16.61 -15.65
C PRO A 423 -15.72 16.78 -15.95
N ASP A 424 -15.33 16.60 -17.20
CA ASP A 424 -13.94 16.71 -17.71
C ASP A 424 -13.26 18.03 -17.31
N THR A 425 -13.96 19.15 -17.39
CA THR A 425 -13.49 20.48 -16.97
C THR A 425 -13.03 20.53 -15.51
N GLN A 426 -13.53 19.64 -14.65
CA GLN A 426 -13.13 19.56 -13.24
C GLN A 426 -12.02 18.53 -13.02
N VAL A 427 -12.06 17.38 -13.70
CA VAL A 427 -11.16 16.26 -13.40
C VAL A 427 -9.87 16.26 -14.21
N VAL A 428 -9.92 16.69 -15.48
CA VAL A 428 -8.75 16.69 -16.37
C VAL A 428 -7.62 17.57 -15.83
N PRO A 429 -7.87 18.83 -15.39
CA PRO A 429 -6.79 19.68 -14.86
C PRO A 429 -6.14 19.08 -13.60
N VAL A 430 -6.91 18.37 -12.78
CA VAL A 430 -6.41 17.75 -11.54
C VAL A 430 -5.51 16.54 -11.86
N PHE A 431 -5.91 15.68 -12.80
CA PHE A 431 -5.05 14.59 -13.27
C PHE A 431 -3.76 15.13 -13.91
N GLN A 432 -3.86 16.15 -14.76
CA GLN A 432 -2.69 16.78 -15.39
C GLN A 432 -1.74 17.41 -14.36
N ALA A 433 -2.28 18.05 -13.32
CA ALA A 433 -1.47 18.59 -12.22
C ALA A 433 -0.70 17.47 -11.48
N ALA A 434 -1.36 16.34 -11.19
CA ALA A 434 -0.73 15.19 -10.57
C ALA A 434 0.41 14.61 -11.44
N LEU A 435 0.17 14.45 -12.75
CA LEU A 435 1.16 13.97 -13.72
C LEU A 435 2.35 14.93 -13.90
N LYS A 436 2.14 16.23 -13.69
CA LYS A 436 3.20 17.25 -13.76
C LYS A 436 4.09 17.24 -12.52
N ILE A 437 3.52 16.98 -11.35
CA ILE A 437 4.22 17.04 -10.06
C ILE A 437 4.98 15.76 -9.77
N CYS A 438 4.37 14.61 -10.08
CA CYS A 438 4.98 13.31 -9.87
C CYS A 438 5.44 12.76 -11.21
N ALA A 439 6.74 12.59 -11.41
CA ALA A 439 7.30 12.14 -12.68
C ALA A 439 7.22 10.60 -12.82
N ARG A 440 7.00 10.12 -14.05
CA ARG A 440 7.00 8.69 -14.39
C ARG A 440 8.28 7.98 -13.95
N ARG A 441 9.44 8.63 -14.07
CA ARG A 441 10.74 8.06 -13.70
C ARG A 441 10.82 7.69 -12.22
N ASP A 442 10.27 8.54 -11.35
CA ASP A 442 10.46 8.40 -9.91
C ASP A 442 9.37 7.51 -9.30
N HIS A 443 8.12 7.65 -9.76
CA HIS A 443 6.99 6.82 -9.31
C HIS A 443 6.14 6.32 -10.50
N PRO A 444 6.65 5.35 -11.29
CA PRO A 444 6.01 4.90 -12.53
C PRO A 444 4.61 4.34 -12.29
N TYR A 445 4.38 3.69 -11.14
CA TYR A 445 3.05 3.15 -10.81
C TYR A 445 2.00 4.23 -10.56
N ILE A 446 2.31 5.26 -9.76
CA ILE A 446 1.39 6.37 -9.45
C ILE A 446 1.10 7.15 -10.73
N TRP A 447 2.14 7.42 -11.52
CA TRP A 447 2.01 8.09 -12.80
C TRP A 447 1.12 7.29 -13.77
N GLY A 448 1.40 5.99 -13.93
CA GLY A 448 0.64 5.09 -14.79
C GLY A 448 -0.83 5.00 -14.40
N ARG A 449 -1.15 4.90 -13.10
CA ARG A 449 -2.54 4.94 -12.60
C ARG A 449 -3.25 6.24 -12.94
N THR A 450 -2.55 7.37 -12.78
CA THR A 450 -3.09 8.69 -13.05
C THR A 450 -3.37 8.87 -14.54
N MET A 451 -2.43 8.46 -15.40
CA MET A 451 -2.58 8.55 -16.85
C MET A 451 -3.66 7.61 -17.37
N PHE A 452 -3.76 6.39 -16.81
CA PHE A 452 -4.83 5.45 -17.13
C PHE A 452 -6.21 6.03 -16.79
N ALA A 453 -6.35 6.66 -15.63
CA ALA A 453 -7.62 7.26 -15.21
C ALA A 453 -8.00 8.45 -16.11
N LEU A 454 -7.03 9.31 -16.45
CA LEU A 454 -7.22 10.40 -17.40
C LEU A 454 -7.65 9.89 -18.78
N ALA A 455 -6.97 8.87 -19.31
CA ALA A 455 -7.33 8.23 -20.57
C ALA A 455 -8.75 7.63 -20.54
N THR A 456 -9.18 7.11 -19.39
CA THR A 456 -10.54 6.59 -19.21
C THR A 456 -11.58 7.71 -19.27
N VAL A 457 -11.31 8.89 -18.70
CA VAL A 457 -12.20 10.06 -18.83
C VAL A 457 -12.36 10.44 -20.30
N TYR A 458 -11.25 10.56 -21.02
CA TYR A 458 -11.27 10.87 -22.45
C TYR A 458 -12.00 9.82 -23.28
N LEU A 459 -11.81 8.52 -22.98
CA LEU A 459 -12.51 7.45 -23.67
C LEU A 459 -14.02 7.54 -23.45
N THR A 460 -14.47 7.69 -22.20
CA THR A 460 -15.89 7.73 -21.86
C THR A 460 -16.57 8.95 -22.48
N ASN A 461 -16.05 10.16 -22.24
CA ASN A 461 -16.66 11.38 -22.78
C ASN A 461 -16.54 11.45 -24.30
N GLY A 462 -15.38 11.07 -24.85
CA GLY A 462 -15.17 11.02 -26.30
C GLY A 462 -16.12 10.04 -27.00
N THR A 463 -16.45 8.92 -26.36
CA THR A 463 -17.47 7.98 -26.88
C THR A 463 -18.87 8.60 -26.84
N VAL A 464 -19.25 9.24 -25.73
CA VAL A 464 -20.56 9.88 -25.57
C VAL A 464 -20.78 11.00 -26.58
N HIS A 465 -19.77 11.85 -26.78
CA HIS A 465 -19.85 13.01 -27.65
C HIS A 465 -19.39 12.72 -29.09
N LYS A 466 -18.90 11.51 -29.38
CA LYS A 466 -18.26 11.13 -30.65
C LYS A 466 -17.09 12.06 -31.01
N ASP A 467 -16.37 12.52 -30.00
CA ASP A 467 -15.23 13.43 -30.13
C ASP A 467 -13.96 12.64 -30.45
N THR A 468 -13.49 12.77 -31.69
CA THR A 468 -12.29 12.08 -32.19
C THR A 468 -11.00 12.57 -31.54
N GLU A 469 -10.93 13.82 -31.10
CA GLU A 469 -9.75 14.36 -30.42
C GLU A 469 -9.62 13.74 -29.03
N MET A 470 -10.71 13.71 -28.26
CA MET A 470 -10.73 13.03 -26.97
C MET A 470 -10.38 11.54 -27.12
N LEU A 471 -10.95 10.84 -28.10
CA LEU A 471 -10.63 9.43 -28.33
C LEU A 471 -9.16 9.20 -28.73
N SER A 472 -8.56 10.12 -29.50
CA SER A 472 -7.12 10.09 -29.82
C SER A 472 -6.27 10.29 -28.56
N ASN A 473 -6.64 11.24 -27.70
CA ASN A 473 -5.98 11.48 -26.42
C ASN A 473 -6.11 10.27 -25.49
N ALA A 474 -7.27 9.61 -25.45
CA ALA A 474 -7.48 8.38 -24.70
C ALA A 474 -6.51 7.27 -25.15
N ARG A 475 -6.42 7.04 -26.47
CA ARG A 475 -5.52 6.05 -27.05
C ARG A 475 -4.06 6.27 -26.63
N MET A 476 -3.58 7.50 -26.78
CA MET A 476 -2.22 7.88 -26.41
C MET A 476 -1.99 7.72 -24.90
N GLY A 477 -2.96 8.17 -24.08
CA GLY A 477 -2.90 8.02 -22.63
C GLY A 477 -2.81 6.56 -22.18
N PHE A 478 -3.59 5.66 -22.78
CA PHE A 478 -3.50 4.23 -22.47
C PHE A 478 -2.16 3.61 -22.87
N SER A 479 -1.57 4.03 -24.00
CA SER A 479 -0.23 3.59 -24.40
C SER A 479 0.83 4.07 -23.41
N GLN A 480 0.80 5.33 -22.99
CA GLN A 480 1.77 5.83 -22.00
C GLN A 480 1.58 5.18 -20.62
N ALA A 481 0.33 4.93 -20.21
CA ALA A 481 0.04 4.21 -18.98
C ALA A 481 0.55 2.77 -19.03
N TYR A 482 0.43 2.09 -20.18
CA TYR A 482 0.99 0.75 -20.38
C TYR A 482 2.49 0.73 -20.10
N GLU A 483 3.25 1.63 -20.73
CA GLU A 483 4.70 1.66 -20.56
C GLU A 483 5.09 2.00 -19.11
N ALA A 484 4.39 2.95 -18.47
CA ALA A 484 4.62 3.27 -17.07
C ALA A 484 4.32 2.09 -16.14
N PHE A 485 3.30 1.29 -16.42
CA PHE A 485 3.04 0.06 -15.68
C PHE A 485 4.10 -1.01 -15.92
N MET A 486 4.66 -1.09 -17.12
CA MET A 486 5.80 -1.98 -17.40
C MET A 486 7.05 -1.55 -16.60
N ASP A 487 7.35 -0.24 -16.55
CA ASP A 487 8.45 0.30 -15.73
C ASP A 487 8.24 0.02 -14.23
N ALA A 488 6.99 0.00 -13.78
CA ALA A 488 6.63 -0.33 -12.41
C ALA A 488 6.63 -1.84 -12.10
N GLY A 489 6.79 -2.70 -13.10
CA GLY A 489 6.61 -4.15 -12.97
C GLY A 489 5.15 -4.60 -12.80
N ALA A 490 4.18 -3.70 -13.02
CA ALA A 490 2.75 -3.91 -12.80
C ALA A 490 2.06 -4.56 -14.01
N LYS A 491 2.47 -5.78 -14.38
CA LYS A 491 2.00 -6.50 -15.60
C LYS A 491 0.47 -6.58 -15.72
N GLY A 492 -0.23 -6.80 -14.60
CA GLY A 492 -1.69 -6.83 -14.59
C GLY A 492 -2.31 -5.51 -15.02
N ALA A 493 -1.82 -4.39 -14.48
CA ALA A 493 -2.28 -3.05 -14.84
C ALA A 493 -1.89 -2.67 -16.28
N ALA A 494 -0.69 -3.07 -16.73
CA ALA A 494 -0.26 -2.90 -18.11
C ALA A 494 -1.22 -3.59 -19.09
N ARG A 495 -1.63 -4.84 -18.81
CA ARG A 495 -2.61 -5.55 -19.65
C ARG A 495 -3.94 -4.81 -19.76
N VAL A 496 -4.42 -4.23 -18.66
CA VAL A 496 -5.67 -3.45 -18.65
C VAL A 496 -5.52 -2.16 -19.48
N ALA A 497 -4.38 -1.48 -19.38
CA ALA A 497 -4.05 -0.31 -20.20
C ALA A 497 -4.02 -0.66 -21.70
N SER A 498 -3.38 -1.77 -22.08
CA SER A 498 -3.40 -2.27 -23.46
C SER A 498 -4.82 -2.51 -23.98
N GLY A 499 -5.71 -3.11 -23.17
CA GLY A 499 -7.12 -3.27 -23.53
C GLY A 499 -7.86 -1.94 -23.72
N GLY A 500 -7.56 -0.92 -22.92
CA GLY A 500 -8.07 0.45 -23.10
C GLY A 500 -7.61 1.09 -24.42
N HIS A 501 -6.35 0.88 -24.79
CA HIS A 501 -5.77 1.33 -26.04
C HIS A 501 -6.51 0.73 -27.25
N THR A 502 -6.66 -0.60 -27.30
CA THR A 502 -7.38 -1.29 -28.38
C THR A 502 -8.84 -0.83 -28.49
N ARG A 503 -9.54 -0.61 -27.36
CA ARG A 503 -10.91 -0.08 -27.39
C ARG A 503 -10.97 1.31 -28.02
N SER A 504 -10.05 2.19 -27.65
CA SER A 504 -9.99 3.56 -28.20
C SER A 504 -9.74 3.54 -29.71
N GLU A 505 -8.81 2.70 -30.16
CA GLU A 505 -8.52 2.47 -31.60
C GLU A 505 -9.74 1.97 -32.37
N ASN A 506 -10.45 0.98 -31.83
CA ASN A 506 -11.61 0.40 -32.49
C ASN A 506 -12.73 1.44 -32.68
N ILE A 507 -12.97 2.30 -31.67
CA ILE A 507 -14.00 3.35 -31.75
C ILE A 507 -13.58 4.42 -32.78
N LEU A 508 -12.30 4.85 -32.77
CA LEU A 508 -11.78 5.78 -33.77
C LEU A 508 -11.93 5.25 -35.19
N SER A 509 -11.57 3.99 -35.42
CA SER A 509 -11.72 3.33 -36.72
C SER A 509 -13.18 3.28 -37.17
N GLN A 510 -14.11 2.95 -36.27
CA GLN A 510 -15.55 2.95 -36.57
C GLN A 510 -16.08 4.34 -36.93
N LEU A 511 -15.67 5.39 -36.21
CA LEU A 511 -16.06 6.77 -36.53
C LEU A 511 -15.47 7.23 -37.86
N GLY A 512 -14.21 6.90 -38.13
CA GLY A 512 -13.54 7.16 -39.41
C GLY A 512 -14.24 6.46 -40.58
N HIS A 513 -14.61 5.19 -40.42
CA HIS A 513 -15.35 4.44 -41.44
C HIS A 513 -16.74 5.02 -41.70
N ARG A 514 -17.48 5.38 -40.64
CA ARG A 514 -18.79 6.04 -40.78
C ARG A 514 -18.68 7.36 -41.53
N LYS A 515 -17.67 8.17 -41.21
CA LYS A 515 -17.42 9.43 -41.92
C LYS A 515 -17.10 9.18 -43.39
N ALA A 516 -16.22 8.23 -43.70
CA ALA A 516 -15.90 7.86 -45.08
C ALA A 516 -17.13 7.37 -45.87
N ILE A 517 -18.03 6.61 -45.24
CA ILE A 517 -19.32 6.22 -45.87
C ILE A 517 -20.18 7.45 -46.15
N ILE A 518 -20.36 8.34 -45.16
CA ILE A 518 -21.18 9.56 -45.31
C ILE A 518 -20.64 10.41 -46.47
N ASP A 519 -19.32 10.64 -46.50
CA ASP A 519 -18.64 11.39 -47.55
C ASP A 519 -18.82 10.72 -48.92
N ALA A 520 -18.71 9.39 -49.01
CA ALA A 520 -18.90 8.63 -50.24
C ALA A 520 -20.36 8.57 -50.72
N THR A 521 -21.33 8.67 -49.82
CA THR A 521 -22.78 8.67 -50.14
C THR A 521 -23.36 10.07 -50.36
N GLY A 522 -22.54 11.13 -50.31
CA GLY A 522 -22.98 12.52 -50.56
C GLY A 522 -23.80 13.14 -49.43
N GLY A 523 -23.57 12.72 -48.18
CA GLY A 523 -24.41 13.06 -47.03
C GLY A 523 -24.16 14.45 -46.42
N GLU A 524 -24.45 15.52 -47.15
CA GLU A 524 -25.07 16.73 -46.57
C GLU A 524 -26.39 16.93 -47.32
N GLY A 525 -27.51 16.64 -46.65
CA GLY A 525 -28.82 16.94 -47.20
C GLY A 525 -28.94 18.43 -47.49
N ALA A 526 -29.31 18.76 -48.72
CA ALA A 526 -29.63 20.11 -49.15
C ALA A 526 -30.86 20.64 -48.39
N GLU A 527 -30.67 21.14 -47.17
CA GLU A 527 -31.62 22.02 -46.48
C GLU A 527 -31.12 23.46 -46.56
N LYS A 528 -31.35 24.09 -47.72
CA LYS A 528 -31.68 25.53 -47.92
C LYS A 528 -31.45 25.92 -49.38
N ALA A 529 -32.44 25.62 -50.21
CA ALA A 529 -32.71 26.37 -51.42
C ALA A 529 -34.19 26.20 -51.75
N ASP A 530 -35.05 26.79 -50.93
CA ASP A 530 -36.40 27.21 -51.32
C ASP A 530 -36.95 28.16 -50.23
N ALA A 531 -36.65 29.43 -50.41
CA ALA A 531 -37.47 30.51 -49.86
C ALA A 531 -37.74 31.46 -51.04
N SER A 532 -38.99 31.41 -51.50
CA SER A 532 -39.61 32.30 -52.48
C SER A 532 -39.75 33.71 -51.94
#